data_AF-A0A965CQ26-F1
#
_entry.id   AF-A0A965CQ26-F1
#
_cell.length_a   1.000
_cell.length_b   1.000
_cell.length_c   1.000
_cell.angle_alpha   90.00
_cell.angle_beta   90.00
_cell.angle_gamma   90.00
#
_symmetry.space_group_name_H-M   'P 1'
#
loop_
_entity.id
_entity.type
_entity.pdbx_description
1 polymer ?
#
loop_
_entity_poly.entity_id
_entity_poly.type
_entity_poly.pdbx_seq_one_letter_code
_entity_poly.pdbx_strand_id
1 'polypeptide(L)'
;MVQCQEMYAVVRLISASVTPSNWHLKSWRRKMEKNISRRQFLKNSAATSVSLIIGLNSKGILATNKTNTVINPFVRMDQEGFVTVIAKHFENGQGISTGLATLLAEEMDADWEKVKVEFAPANAEQYKHTFWGYQATGNSESIANSFMQYRAAGAMAKDLMIRAASKKWGVKTDEIDVQNGIMRVGGQ
;
A
#
# COMPACT_ATOMS: atom_id res chain seq x y z
N MET A 1 -36.05 37.64 9.69
CA MET A 1 -36.48 38.90 9.04
C MET A 1 -35.73 39.99 9.77
N VAL A 2 -34.74 40.69 9.25
CA VAL A 2 -34.58 41.32 7.94
C VAL A 2 -33.08 41.57 7.77
N GLN A 3 -32.46 41.08 6.68
CA GLN A 3 -31.32 41.76 6.05
C GLN A 3 -31.01 41.10 4.69
N CYS A 4 -32.01 41.11 3.80
CA CYS A 4 -31.82 40.95 2.37
C CYS A 4 -32.04 42.34 1.74
N GLN A 5 -31.01 43.19 1.61
CA GLN A 5 -31.19 44.40 0.79
C GLN A 5 -29.94 45.12 0.24
N GLU A 6 -28.70 44.70 0.47
CA GLU A 6 -27.53 45.55 0.12
C GLU A 6 -26.47 44.87 -0.77
N MET A 7 -26.88 44.28 -1.90
CA MET A 7 -25.88 43.88 -2.92
C MET A 7 -26.39 43.85 -4.37
N TYR A 8 -27.38 44.68 -4.71
CA TYR A 8 -28.01 44.74 -6.05
C TYR A 8 -27.73 46.03 -6.85
N ALA A 9 -26.77 46.87 -6.43
CA ALA A 9 -26.67 48.23 -6.94
C ALA A 9 -25.49 48.57 -7.87
N VAL A 10 -24.67 47.60 -8.34
CA VAL A 10 -23.48 47.95 -9.17
C VAL A 10 -23.46 47.32 -10.57
N VAL A 11 -24.35 46.39 -10.91
CA VAL A 11 -24.38 45.78 -12.27
C VAL A 11 -25.63 46.19 -13.04
N ARG A 12 -25.91 47.50 -13.07
CA ARG A 12 -27.05 48.07 -13.81
C ARG A 12 -26.69 49.27 -14.67
N LEU A 13 -25.52 49.23 -15.30
CA LEU A 13 -25.11 50.16 -16.33
C LEU A 13 -24.29 49.40 -17.37
N ILE A 14 -24.97 48.81 -18.36
CA ILE A 14 -24.54 48.69 -19.76
C ILE A 14 -25.71 48.07 -20.56
N SER A 15 -26.01 48.70 -21.69
CA SER A 15 -26.84 48.24 -22.81
C SER A 15 -28.35 48.05 -22.57
N ALA A 16 -29.06 49.19 -22.48
CA ALA A 16 -30.31 49.32 -23.21
C ALA A 16 -30.03 49.39 -24.73
N SER A 17 -31.05 49.06 -25.52
CA SER A 17 -31.16 49.16 -27.00
C SER A 17 -30.47 48.05 -27.81
N VAL A 18 -31.23 47.00 -28.13
CA VAL A 18 -31.49 46.51 -29.51
C VAL A 18 -32.70 45.57 -29.44
N THR A 19 -33.82 45.97 -30.04
CA THR A 19 -34.84 45.06 -30.60
C THR A 19 -34.71 45.12 -32.12
N PRO A 20 -34.77 43.99 -32.83
CA PRO A 20 -35.91 43.77 -33.73
C PRO A 20 -36.32 42.28 -33.78
N SER A 21 -37.59 41.91 -33.57
CA SER A 21 -38.66 41.80 -34.57
C SER A 21 -38.29 41.06 -35.89
N ASN A 22 -38.97 39.92 -36.07
CA ASN A 22 -39.24 39.18 -37.32
C ASN A 22 -38.07 38.70 -38.19
N TRP A 23 -37.63 37.46 -37.98
CA TRP A 23 -36.86 36.72 -39.01
C TRP A 23 -37.47 35.35 -39.35
N HIS A 24 -37.82 35.25 -40.63
CA HIS A 24 -38.31 34.09 -41.35
C HIS A 24 -37.30 32.93 -41.36
N LEU A 25 -37.76 31.74 -41.00
CA LEU A 25 -37.03 30.48 -41.14
C LEU A 25 -36.96 30.06 -42.61
N LYS A 26 -35.89 30.39 -43.33
CA LYS A 26 -35.52 29.71 -44.59
C LYS A 26 -34.06 30.03 -44.96
N SER A 27 -33.15 29.08 -44.70
CA SER A 27 -32.02 28.75 -45.62
C SER A 27 -30.93 27.83 -45.05
N TRP A 28 -30.99 27.33 -43.82
CA TRP A 28 -29.94 26.40 -43.33
C TRP A 28 -30.22 24.93 -43.71
N ARG A 29 -30.36 24.68 -45.02
CA ARG A 29 -30.33 23.33 -45.60
C ARG A 29 -28.89 22.98 -45.98
N ARG A 30 -28.35 22.00 -45.25
CA ARG A 30 -27.16 21.15 -45.52
C ARG A 30 -25.78 21.80 -45.35
N LYS A 31 -25.13 21.46 -44.22
CA LYS A 31 -23.82 20.77 -44.29
C LYS A 31 -23.58 19.91 -43.02
N MET A 32 -23.60 18.60 -43.25
CA MET A 32 -22.94 17.52 -42.49
C MET A 32 -23.42 17.19 -41.06
N GLU A 33 -24.29 16.18 -40.94
CA GLU A 33 -24.31 15.29 -39.78
C GLU A 33 -24.42 13.84 -40.28
N LYS A 34 -23.26 13.20 -40.50
CA LYS A 34 -23.18 11.75 -40.68
C LYS A 34 -23.38 11.12 -39.29
N ASN A 35 -24.59 10.67 -39.00
CA ASN A 35 -24.88 9.87 -37.82
C ASN A 35 -24.15 8.51 -37.92
N ILE A 36 -22.94 8.41 -37.37
CA ILE A 36 -22.30 7.11 -37.14
C ILE A 36 -23.05 6.44 -36.01
N SER A 37 -23.82 5.40 -36.35
CA SER A 37 -24.55 4.62 -35.36
C SER A 37 -23.56 3.85 -34.47
N ARG A 38 -23.85 3.75 -33.16
CA ARG A 38 -23.15 2.85 -32.21
C ARG A 38 -22.99 1.43 -32.76
N ARG A 39 -23.96 0.98 -33.57
CA ARG A 39 -23.94 -0.31 -34.27
C ARG A 39 -22.94 -0.35 -35.43
N GLN A 40 -22.73 0.74 -36.16
CA GLN A 40 -21.69 0.82 -37.20
C GLN A 40 -20.29 0.89 -36.60
N PHE A 41 -20.11 1.55 -35.46
CA PHE A 41 -18.82 1.57 -34.75
C PHE A 41 -18.41 0.15 -34.33
N LEU A 42 -19.31 -0.62 -33.72
CA LEU A 42 -19.06 -2.02 -33.34
C LEU A 42 -18.79 -2.94 -34.54
N LYS A 43 -19.43 -2.67 -35.68
CA LYS A 43 -19.17 -3.42 -36.92
C LYS A 43 -17.79 -3.10 -37.50
N ASN A 44 -17.36 -1.84 -37.43
CA ASN A 44 -16.08 -1.43 -37.98
C ASN A 44 -14.90 -1.77 -37.05
N SER A 45 -15.10 -1.79 -35.74
CA SER A 45 -14.07 -2.24 -34.78
C SER A 45 -13.71 -3.72 -34.92
N ALA A 46 -14.64 -4.55 -35.42
CA ALA A 46 -14.38 -5.95 -35.72
C ALA A 46 -13.46 -6.16 -36.95
N ALA A 47 -13.43 -5.19 -37.88
CA ALA A 47 -12.59 -5.26 -39.08
C ALA A 47 -11.14 -4.81 -38.85
N THR A 48 -10.86 -4.13 -37.73
CA THR A 48 -9.51 -3.66 -37.35
C THR A 48 -9.16 -4.15 -35.96
N SER A 49 -9.17 -5.47 -35.74
CA SER A 49 -8.67 -6.04 -34.48
C SER A 49 -7.14 -6.02 -34.47
N VAL A 50 -6.55 -4.98 -33.86
CA VAL A 50 -5.20 -5.11 -33.29
C VAL A 50 -5.35 -5.93 -32.02
N SER A 51 -4.86 -7.15 -32.03
CA SER A 51 -4.83 -8.01 -30.84
C SER A 51 -3.86 -7.42 -29.83
N LEU A 52 -4.39 -6.69 -28.82
CA LEU A 52 -3.65 -6.38 -27.62
C LEU A 52 -3.70 -7.60 -26.70
N ILE A 53 -2.70 -8.47 -26.79
CA ILE A 53 -2.57 -9.63 -25.91
C ILE A 53 -2.00 -9.15 -24.57
N ILE A 54 -2.89 -8.74 -23.66
CA ILE A 54 -2.52 -8.61 -22.25
C ILE A 54 -2.71 -9.98 -21.61
N GLY A 55 -1.60 -10.63 -21.28
CA GLY A 55 -1.59 -11.88 -20.53
C GLY A 55 -2.05 -11.64 -19.09
N LEU A 56 -3.35 -11.80 -18.84
CA LEU A 56 -3.91 -11.87 -17.47
C LEU A 56 -3.63 -13.25 -16.88
N ASN A 57 -2.35 -13.49 -16.60
CA ASN A 57 -1.90 -14.57 -15.74
C ASN A 57 -1.43 -13.91 -14.44
N SER A 58 -1.68 -14.52 -13.28
CA SER A 58 -1.06 -14.13 -12.00
C SER A 58 0.48 -14.21 -12.00
N LYS A 59 1.09 -14.62 -13.13
CA LYS A 59 2.51 -14.66 -13.45
C LYS A 59 2.85 -13.83 -14.71
N GLY A 60 2.14 -12.73 -14.95
CA GLY A 60 2.47 -11.78 -16.03
C GLY A 60 3.92 -11.30 -15.92
N ILE A 61 4.57 -11.06 -17.06
CA ILE A 61 6.02 -10.79 -17.28
C ILE A 61 6.57 -9.54 -16.54
N LEU A 62 5.74 -8.84 -15.76
CA LEU A 62 6.14 -7.76 -14.84
C LEU A 62 6.17 -8.16 -13.37
N ALA A 63 5.80 -9.40 -13.04
CA ALA A 63 6.02 -9.95 -11.72
C ALA A 63 7.51 -10.31 -11.59
N THR A 64 8.33 -9.31 -11.25
CA THR A 64 9.54 -9.57 -10.47
C THR A 64 9.09 -10.37 -9.26
N ASN A 65 9.22 -11.69 -9.33
CA ASN A 65 9.18 -12.56 -8.18
C ASN A 65 10.45 -12.26 -7.38
N LYS A 66 10.44 -11.12 -6.68
CA LYS A 66 11.30 -10.93 -5.52
C LYS A 66 10.79 -11.96 -4.53
N THR A 67 11.39 -13.15 -4.54
CA THR A 67 11.11 -14.22 -3.58
C THR A 67 11.53 -13.68 -2.22
N ASN A 68 10.67 -12.90 -1.60
CA ASN A 68 10.79 -12.54 -0.20
C ASN A 68 10.54 -13.85 0.54
N THR A 69 11.61 -14.46 1.02
CA THR A 69 11.53 -15.58 1.95
C THR A 69 10.76 -15.09 3.17
N VAL A 70 9.48 -15.45 3.26
CA VAL A 70 8.64 -15.13 4.42
C VAL A 70 9.05 -16.08 5.53
N ILE A 71 9.95 -15.60 6.39
CA ILE A 71 10.50 -16.34 7.54
C ILE A 71 9.41 -16.59 8.58
N ASN A 72 8.62 -15.57 8.87
CA ASN A 72 7.44 -15.60 9.72
C ASN A 72 6.51 -14.45 9.29
N PRO A 73 5.23 -14.43 9.71
CA PRO A 73 4.29 -13.42 9.24
C PRO A 73 4.51 -12.02 9.85
N PHE A 74 5.35 -11.90 10.88
CA PHE A 74 5.54 -10.64 11.63
C PHE A 74 6.75 -9.83 11.17
N VAL A 75 7.69 -10.44 10.45
CA VAL A 75 8.88 -9.75 9.93
C VAL A 75 9.16 -10.09 8.47
N ARG A 76 9.57 -9.07 7.73
CA ARG A 76 10.10 -9.20 6.38
C ARG A 76 11.39 -8.40 6.28
N MET A 77 12.37 -8.93 5.58
CA MET A 77 13.63 -8.25 5.32
C MET A 77 13.85 -8.05 3.83
N ASP A 78 14.40 -6.90 3.46
CA ASP A 78 14.88 -6.64 2.10
C ASP A 78 16.38 -6.94 1.97
N GLN A 79 16.85 -7.15 0.74
CA GLN A 79 18.24 -7.24 0.34
C GLN A 79 19.05 -5.97 0.70
N GLU A 80 18.37 -4.83 0.81
CA GLU A 80 18.97 -3.56 1.27
C GLU A 80 19.13 -3.46 2.79
N GLY A 81 18.66 -4.46 3.55
CA GLY A 81 18.76 -4.49 5.01
C GLY A 81 17.65 -3.77 5.76
N PHE A 82 16.58 -3.33 5.08
CA PHE A 82 15.38 -2.83 5.75
C PHE A 82 14.60 -3.97 6.40
N VAL A 83 14.22 -3.77 7.67
CA VAL A 83 13.37 -4.69 8.45
C VAL A 83 11.96 -4.12 8.49
N THR A 84 11.01 -4.80 7.86
CA THR A 84 9.59 -4.45 7.92
C THR A 84 8.89 -5.28 8.97
N VAL A 85 8.40 -4.62 10.01
CA VAL A 85 7.59 -5.20 11.07
C VAL A 85 6.12 -5.12 10.67
N ILE A 86 5.44 -6.26 10.68
CA ILE A 86 4.02 -6.33 10.39
C ILE A 86 3.24 -6.21 11.70
N ALA A 87 2.62 -5.06 11.96
CA ALA A 87 1.81 -4.79 13.14
C ALA A 87 0.41 -5.43 12.98
N LYS A 88 0.11 -6.44 13.80
CA LYS A 88 -1.16 -7.17 13.73
C LYS A 88 -2.34 -6.41 14.33
N HIS A 89 -2.05 -5.50 15.25
CA HIS A 89 -3.04 -4.66 15.93
C HIS A 89 -3.20 -3.33 15.19
N PHE A 90 -4.46 -2.91 15.03
CA PHE A 90 -4.79 -1.58 14.58
C PHE A 90 -4.40 -0.53 15.64
N GLU A 91 -4.04 0.66 15.20
CA GLU A 91 -3.41 1.72 15.98
C GLU A 91 -4.06 3.07 15.64
N ASN A 92 -4.38 3.86 16.66
CA ASN A 92 -5.09 5.15 16.57
C ASN A 92 -4.44 6.26 17.43
N GLY A 93 -3.16 6.16 17.77
CA GLY A 93 -2.41 7.09 18.64
C GLY A 93 -1.98 6.53 20.00
N GLN A 94 -2.13 5.22 20.25
CA GLN A 94 -1.70 4.52 21.46
C GLN A 94 -0.21 4.11 21.43
N GLY A 95 0.41 4.05 20.25
CA GLY A 95 1.81 3.67 20.07
C GLY A 95 2.05 2.16 20.01
N ILE A 96 1.03 1.35 19.68
CA ILE A 96 1.17 -0.11 19.60
C ILE A 96 2.18 -0.52 18.53
N SER A 97 2.10 0.10 17.35
CA SER A 97 3.02 -0.16 16.22
C SER A 97 4.48 0.03 16.61
N THR A 98 4.79 1.13 17.30
CA THR A 98 6.14 1.43 17.80
C THR A 98 6.59 0.38 18.80
N GLY A 99 5.76 0.05 19.79
CA GLY A 99 6.10 -0.95 20.80
C GLY A 99 6.38 -2.34 20.21
N LEU A 100 5.54 -2.79 19.27
CA LEU A 100 5.75 -4.06 18.58
C LEU A 100 7.02 -4.05 17.71
N ALA A 101 7.32 -2.92 17.07
CA ALA A 101 8.54 -2.75 16.29
C ALA A 101 9.79 -2.78 17.16
N THR A 102 9.77 -2.12 18.32
CA THR A 102 10.87 -2.15 19.28
C THR A 102 11.15 -3.57 19.76
N LEU A 103 10.11 -4.31 20.18
CA LEU A 103 10.28 -5.70 20.63
C LEU A 103 10.95 -6.59 19.59
N LEU A 104 10.59 -6.42 18.31
CA LEU A 104 11.14 -7.22 17.24
C LEU A 104 12.56 -6.79 16.86
N ALA A 105 12.80 -5.47 16.79
CA ALA A 105 14.09 -4.91 16.44
C ALA A 105 15.17 -5.27 17.47
N GLU A 106 14.84 -5.25 18.77
CA GLU A 106 15.76 -5.63 19.85
C GLU A 106 16.18 -7.10 19.74
N GLU A 107 15.24 -8.01 19.48
CA GLU A 107 15.57 -9.44 19.35
C GLU A 107 16.37 -9.75 18.07
N MET A 108 16.19 -8.95 17.03
CA MET A 108 17.00 -9.05 15.82
C MET A 108 18.37 -8.38 15.93
N ASP A 109 18.57 -7.53 16.94
CA ASP A 109 19.68 -6.57 16.99
C ASP A 109 19.73 -5.74 15.70
N ALA A 110 18.59 -5.21 15.27
CA ALA A 110 18.44 -4.46 14.03
C ALA A 110 18.66 -2.95 14.23
N ASP A 111 19.22 -2.30 13.21
CA ASP A 111 19.33 -0.84 13.17
C ASP A 111 17.95 -0.18 13.10
N TRP A 112 17.61 0.60 14.12
CA TRP A 112 16.32 1.28 14.24
C TRP A 112 16.02 2.20 13.05
N GLU A 113 17.03 2.82 12.45
CA GLU A 113 16.84 3.70 11.28
C GLU A 113 16.37 2.93 10.04
N LYS A 114 16.56 1.60 10.04
CA LYS A 114 16.16 0.69 8.96
C LYS A 114 14.90 -0.11 9.29
N VAL A 115 14.26 0.16 10.42
CA VAL A 115 12.99 -0.46 10.81
C VAL A 115 11.84 0.31 10.19
N LYS A 116 10.96 -0.41 9.50
CA LYS A 116 9.70 0.07 8.94
C LYS A 116 8.54 -0.69 9.55
N VAL A 117 7.40 -0.04 9.71
CA VAL A 117 6.18 -0.71 10.16
C VAL A 117 5.14 -0.70 9.07
N GLU A 118 4.53 -1.85 8.82
CA GLU A 118 3.34 -1.99 8.00
C GLU A 118 2.23 -2.65 8.82
N PHE A 119 0.97 -2.32 8.54
CA PHE A 119 -0.15 -3.00 9.18
C PHE A 119 -0.45 -4.32 8.51
N ALA A 120 -0.79 -5.32 9.32
CA ALA A 120 -1.18 -6.62 8.83
C ALA A 120 -2.43 -6.53 7.93
N PRO A 121 -2.47 -7.29 6.82
CA PRO A 121 -3.70 -7.45 6.05
C PRO A 121 -4.78 -8.13 6.91
N ALA A 122 -6.02 -8.07 6.44
CA ALA A 122 -7.14 -8.78 7.05
C ALA A 122 -6.98 -10.30 6.84
N ASN A 123 -6.28 -10.96 7.75
CA ASN A 123 -6.09 -12.41 7.78
C ASN A 123 -6.10 -12.89 9.22
N ALA A 124 -7.27 -13.34 9.66
CA ALA A 124 -7.47 -13.83 11.03
C ALA A 124 -6.67 -15.10 11.34
N GLU A 125 -6.30 -15.92 10.36
CA GLU A 125 -5.52 -17.12 10.61
C GLU A 125 -4.12 -16.78 11.12
N GLN A 126 -3.49 -15.76 10.52
CA GLN A 126 -2.13 -15.32 10.85
C GLN A 126 -2.10 -14.27 11.96
N TYR A 127 -3.09 -13.36 12.00
CA TYR A 127 -3.03 -12.13 12.79
C TYR A 127 -4.13 -12.03 13.85
N LYS A 128 -4.82 -13.12 14.18
CA LYS A 128 -5.81 -13.12 15.26
C LYS A 128 -5.21 -12.71 16.60
N HIS A 129 -6.07 -12.07 17.39
CA HIS A 129 -5.90 -11.96 18.83
C HIS A 129 -5.88 -13.37 19.43
N THR A 130 -4.84 -13.72 20.20
CA THR A 130 -4.67 -15.10 20.68
C THR A 130 -5.78 -15.53 21.66
N PHE A 131 -6.42 -14.58 22.34
CA PHE A 131 -7.52 -14.85 23.25
C PHE A 131 -8.91 -14.83 22.58
N TRP A 132 -9.13 -14.01 21.55
CA TRP A 132 -10.48 -13.84 20.96
C TRP A 132 -10.68 -14.66 19.68
N GLY A 133 -9.60 -15.09 19.03
CA GLY A 133 -9.68 -15.92 17.83
C GLY A 133 -9.94 -15.16 16.52
N TYR A 134 -10.11 -13.84 16.56
CA TYR A 134 -10.24 -12.96 15.39
C TYR A 134 -9.27 -11.77 15.48
N GLN A 135 -9.03 -11.10 14.36
CA GLN A 135 -8.13 -9.94 14.30
C GLN A 135 -8.85 -8.68 14.79
N ALA A 136 -8.41 -8.14 15.92
CA ALA A 136 -8.94 -6.91 16.51
C ALA A 136 -7.95 -6.28 17.51
N THR A 137 -8.24 -5.03 17.89
CA THR A 137 -7.54 -4.28 18.93
C THR A 137 -8.57 -3.83 19.97
N GLY A 138 -8.27 -4.03 21.26
CA GLY A 138 -9.11 -3.56 22.36
C GLY A 138 -8.61 -4.05 23.71
N ASN A 139 -9.37 -3.71 24.77
CA ASN A 139 -9.14 -4.11 26.16
C ASN A 139 -7.75 -3.80 26.74
N SER A 140 -6.98 -2.91 26.11
CA SER A 140 -5.57 -2.63 26.45
C SER A 140 -4.66 -3.88 26.40
N GLU A 141 -5.03 -4.87 25.60
CA GLU A 141 -4.32 -6.16 25.55
C GLU A 141 -3.26 -6.26 24.45
N SER A 142 -3.18 -5.31 23.52
CA SER A 142 -2.37 -5.45 22.29
C SER A 142 -0.91 -5.85 22.51
N ILE A 143 -0.21 -5.17 23.42
CA ILE A 143 1.19 -5.50 23.74
C ILE A 143 1.28 -6.83 24.48
N ALA A 144 0.49 -7.04 25.53
CA ALA A 144 0.50 -8.28 26.31
C ALA A 144 0.18 -9.52 25.45
N ASN A 145 -0.78 -9.38 24.52
CA ASN A 145 -1.20 -10.42 23.59
C ASN A 145 -0.06 -10.84 22.64
N SER A 146 0.74 -9.87 22.22
CA SER A 146 1.72 -10.01 21.14
C SER A 146 3.15 -10.13 21.63
N PHE A 147 3.42 -9.86 22.91
CA PHE A 147 4.76 -9.71 23.46
C PHE A 147 5.69 -10.86 23.06
N MET A 148 5.28 -12.10 23.36
CA MET A 148 6.09 -13.27 23.01
C MET A 148 6.10 -13.59 21.51
N GLN A 149 5.03 -13.27 20.78
CA GLN A 149 4.98 -13.55 19.33
C GLN A 149 6.02 -12.72 18.57
N TYR A 150 6.15 -11.43 18.90
CA TYR A 150 7.11 -10.55 18.23
C TYR A 150 8.54 -10.84 18.66
N ARG A 151 8.76 -11.16 19.94
CA ARG A 151 10.09 -11.53 20.41
C ARG A 151 10.58 -12.84 19.78
N ALA A 152 9.75 -13.87 19.78
CA ALA A 152 10.06 -15.14 19.12
C ALA A 152 10.27 -14.96 17.61
N ALA A 153 9.46 -14.13 16.95
CA ALA A 153 9.62 -13.83 15.53
C ALA A 153 10.97 -13.16 15.23
N GLY A 154 11.39 -12.20 16.05
CA GLY A 154 12.69 -11.53 15.91
C GLY A 154 13.86 -12.50 16.14
N ALA A 155 13.82 -13.28 17.23
CA ALA A 155 14.86 -14.25 17.55
C ALA A 155 15.00 -15.34 16.46
N MET A 156 13.87 -15.84 15.93
CA MET A 156 13.90 -16.78 14.80
C MET A 156 14.49 -16.17 13.54
N ALA A 157 14.18 -14.90 13.25
CA ALA A 157 14.76 -14.21 12.10
C ALA A 157 16.29 -14.07 12.24
N LYS A 158 16.78 -13.68 13.43
CA LYS A 158 18.21 -13.58 13.74
C LYS A 158 18.91 -14.94 13.60
N ASP A 159 18.37 -15.99 14.19
CA ASP A 159 18.94 -17.34 14.09
C ASP A 159 19.03 -17.82 12.64
N LEU A 160 17.98 -17.60 11.83
CA LEU A 160 18.02 -17.96 10.41
C LEU A 160 19.02 -17.14 9.61
N MET A 161 19.21 -15.85 9.93
CA MET A 161 20.25 -15.03 9.32
C MET A 161 21.64 -15.57 9.64
N ILE A 162 21.91 -15.89 10.91
CA ILE A 162 23.19 -16.46 11.36
C ILE A 162 23.47 -17.80 10.65
N ARG A 163 22.48 -18.69 10.57
CA ARG A 163 22.63 -19.97 9.85
C ARG A 163 22.87 -19.78 8.36
N ALA A 164 22.17 -18.84 7.73
CA ALA A 164 22.38 -18.52 6.32
C ALA A 164 23.78 -17.93 6.07
N ALA A 165 24.24 -17.04 6.95
CA ALA A 165 25.57 -16.45 6.91
C ALA A 165 26.67 -17.51 7.14
N SER A 166 26.51 -18.38 8.14
CA SER A 166 27.40 -19.51 8.41
C SER A 166 27.58 -20.39 7.18
N LYS A 167 26.47 -20.76 6.52
CA LYS A 167 26.52 -21.54 5.27
C LYS A 167 27.20 -20.79 4.13
N LYS A 168 26.99 -19.47 4.02
CA LYS A 168 27.54 -18.64 2.95
C LYS A 168 29.04 -18.36 3.13
N TRP A 169 29.47 -18.14 4.37
CA TRP A 169 30.85 -17.78 4.71
C TRP A 169 31.72 -18.98 5.08
N GLY A 170 31.11 -20.15 5.33
CA GLY A 170 31.84 -21.38 5.69
C GLY A 170 32.41 -21.37 7.11
N VAL A 171 31.89 -20.51 7.98
CA VAL A 171 32.30 -20.37 9.39
C VAL A 171 31.22 -20.95 10.31
N LYS A 172 31.58 -21.27 11.56
CA LYS A 172 30.60 -21.76 12.54
C LYS A 172 29.64 -20.65 12.94
N THR A 173 28.42 -21.01 13.33
CA THR A 173 27.41 -20.03 13.82
C THR A 173 27.92 -19.24 15.02
N ASP A 174 28.70 -19.88 15.89
CA ASP A 174 29.23 -19.28 17.12
C ASP A 174 30.34 -18.23 16.86
N GLU A 175 30.86 -18.17 15.63
CA GLU A 175 31.85 -17.18 15.21
C GLU A 175 31.20 -15.94 14.59
N ILE A 176 29.88 -15.97 14.38
CA ILE A 176 29.11 -14.88 13.76
C ILE A 176 28.42 -14.08 14.85
N ASP A 177 28.77 -12.80 14.94
CA ASP A 177 28.06 -11.84 15.77
C ASP A 177 27.15 -10.96 14.92
N VAL A 178 26.06 -10.47 15.51
CA VAL A 178 25.12 -9.55 14.86
C VAL A 178 24.97 -8.33 15.73
N GLN A 179 25.33 -7.16 15.22
CA GLN A 179 25.20 -5.88 15.91
C GLN A 179 24.63 -4.83 14.97
N ASN A 180 23.57 -4.16 15.38
CA ASN A 180 22.94 -3.07 14.63
C ASN A 180 22.65 -3.43 13.16
N GLY A 181 22.11 -4.64 12.94
CA GLY A 181 21.75 -5.20 11.65
C GLY A 181 22.93 -5.69 10.81
N ILE A 182 24.17 -5.64 11.33
CA ILE A 182 25.39 -6.03 10.62
C ILE A 182 25.91 -7.33 11.23
N MET A 183 26.09 -8.35 10.37
CA MET A 183 26.72 -9.61 10.75
C MET A 183 28.24 -9.52 10.55
N ARG A 184 29.02 -9.95 11.53
CA ARG A 184 30.48 -9.92 11.55
C ARG A 184 31.06 -11.28 11.94
N VAL A 185 32.28 -11.57 11.49
CA VAL A 185 33.02 -12.77 11.88
C VAL A 185 34.27 -12.33 12.62
N GLY A 186 34.36 -12.64 13.91
CA GLY A 186 35.54 -12.36 14.73
C GLY A 186 35.93 -10.88 14.84
N GLY A 187 35.21 -10.09 15.65
CA GLY A 187 35.67 -8.79 16.18
C GLY A 187 36.04 -7.66 15.18
N GLN A 188 35.85 -7.86 13.87
CA GLN A 188 36.09 -6.87 12.81
C GLN A 188 34.78 -6.51 12.11
#